data_AF-A0A7C5BFX8-F1
#
_entry.id   AF-A0A7C5BFX8-F1
#
_cell.length_a   1.000
_cell.length_b   1.000
_cell.length_c   1.000
_cell.angle_alpha   90.00
_cell.angle_beta   90.00
_cell.angle_gamma   90.00
#
_symmetry.space_group_name_H-M   'P 1'
#
loop_
_entity.id
_entity.type
_entity.pdbx_description
1 polymer ?
#
loop_
_entity_poly.entity_id
_entity_poly.type
_entity_poly.pdbx_seq_one_letter_code
_entity_poly.pdbx_strand_id
1 'polypeptide(L)'
;MEKENLKEEFLKSLKIALNNSLIYFKDHPLVLKSIEDLYKKIKDLNKFISGIKIIASKDTLFLENKLEDSKLNRDLAGFLHFRKIKSIEFYNE
;
A
#
# COMPACT_ATOMS: atom_id res chain seq x y z
N MET A 1 -1.04 -17.33 -9.38
CA MET A 1 -0.55 -15.93 -9.32
C MET A 1 0.81 -15.95 -8.66
N GLU A 2 1.78 -15.27 -9.27
CA GLU A 2 3.13 -15.15 -8.70
C GLU A 2 3.14 -14.12 -7.57
N LYS A 3 3.99 -14.33 -6.55
CA LYS A 3 4.14 -13.44 -5.38
C LYS A 3 4.37 -11.98 -5.78
N GLU A 4 5.09 -11.74 -6.87
CA GLU A 4 5.40 -10.40 -7.35
C GLU A 4 4.16 -9.64 -7.85
N ASN A 5 3.27 -10.32 -8.58
CA ASN A 5 2.01 -9.72 -9.01
C ASN A 5 1.14 -9.32 -7.82
N LEU A 6 1.15 -10.11 -6.74
CA LEU A 6 0.42 -9.78 -5.52
C LEU A 6 0.96 -8.53 -4.82
N LYS A 7 2.28 -8.31 -4.84
CA LYS A 7 2.90 -7.08 -4.31
C LYS A 7 2.47 -5.86 -5.10
N GLU A 8 2.53 -5.94 -6.43
CA GLU A 8 2.13 -4.84 -7.30
C GLU A 8 0.65 -4.49 -7.10
N GLU A 9 -0.22 -5.49 -7.07
CA GLU A 9 -1.65 -5.31 -6.81
C GLU A 9 -1.91 -4.68 -5.44
N PHE A 10 -1.18 -5.11 -4.41
CA PHE A 10 -1.25 -4.53 -3.07
C PHE A 10 -0.84 -3.06 -3.07
N LEU A 11 0.33 -2.71 -3.62
CA LEU A 11 0.83 -1.33 -3.65
C LEU A 11 -0.09 -0.41 -4.45
N LYS A 12 -0.63 -0.90 -5.58
CA LYS A 12 -1.62 -0.17 -6.38
C LYS A 12 -2.91 0.07 -5.59
N SER A 13 -3.42 -0.96 -4.90
CA SER A 13 -4.63 -0.84 -4.08
C SER A 13 -4.43 0.12 -2.91
N LEU A 14 -3.26 0.08 -2.25
CA LEU A 14 -2.91 1.00 -1.18
C LEU A 14 -2.92 2.46 -1.64
N LYS A 15 -2.30 2.74 -2.80
CA LYS A 15 -2.32 4.09 -3.40
C LYS A 15 -3.75 4.57 -3.68
N ILE A 16 -4.60 3.70 -4.23
CA ILE A 16 -6.01 4.04 -4.52
C ILE A 16 -6.77 4.35 -3.22
N ALA A 17 -6.62 3.51 -2.19
CA ALA A 17 -7.26 3.73 -0.90
C ALA A 17 -6.84 5.05 -0.26
N LEU A 18 -5.54 5.34 -0.25
CA LEU A 18 -4.99 6.60 0.26
C LEU A 18 -5.50 7.81 -0.54
N ASN A 19 -5.51 7.74 -1.88
CA ASN A 19 -6.01 8.84 -2.71
C ASN A 19 -7.51 9.10 -2.47
N ASN A 20 -8.33 8.05 -2.46
CA ASN A 20 -9.77 8.20 -2.21
C ASN A 20 -10.04 8.80 -0.83
N SER A 21 -9.26 8.39 0.19
CA SER A 21 -9.40 8.91 1.56
C SER A 21 -9.12 10.41 1.70
N LEU A 22 -8.41 11.02 0.74
CA LEU A 22 -8.12 12.45 0.74
C LEU A 22 -9.14 13.29 -0.02
N ILE A 23 -9.79 12.69 -1.02
CA ILE A 23 -10.73 13.38 -1.90
C ILE A 23 -12.14 13.33 -1.31
N TYR A 24 -12.50 12.20 -0.71
CA TYR A 24 -13.87 11.93 -0.28
C TYR A 24 -13.96 11.78 1.24
N PHE A 25 -15.16 12.02 1.77
CA PHE A 25 -15.46 11.75 3.17
C PHE A 25 -15.48 10.23 3.44
N LYS A 26 -15.28 9.85 4.71
CA LYS A 26 -15.09 8.46 5.15
C LYS A 26 -16.18 7.48 4.68
N ASP A 27 -17.43 7.93 4.62
CA ASP A 27 -18.60 7.09 4.29
C ASP A 27 -18.92 7.08 2.78
N HIS A 28 -18.06 7.71 1.97
CA HIS A 28 -18.26 7.75 0.53
C HIS A 28 -18.05 6.35 -0.09
N PRO A 29 -18.92 5.89 -1.02
CA PRO A 29 -18.83 4.53 -1.58
C PRO A 29 -17.47 4.16 -2.18
N LEU A 30 -16.77 5.12 -2.81
CA LEU A 30 -15.43 4.87 -3.37
C LEU A 30 -14.34 4.67 -2.31
N VAL A 31 -14.51 5.24 -1.11
CA VAL A 31 -13.58 5.02 0.02
C VAL A 31 -13.81 3.64 0.61
N LEU A 32 -15.08 3.30 0.88
CA LEU A 32 -15.43 1.99 1.43
C LEU A 32 -14.97 0.86 0.50
N LYS A 33 -15.26 0.97 -0.80
CA LYS A 33 -14.85 -0.03 -1.80
C LYS A 33 -13.33 -0.16 -1.91
N SER A 34 -12.58 0.95 -1.90
CA SER A 34 -11.12 0.87 -2.00
C SER A 34 -10.48 0.29 -0.75
N ILE A 35 -11.04 0.51 0.44
CA ILE A 35 -10.60 -0.12 1.68
C ILE A 35 -10.89 -1.63 1.66
N GLU A 36 -12.07 -2.05 1.21
CA GLU A 36 -12.41 -3.46 1.06
C GLU A 36 -11.47 -4.19 0.09
N ASP A 37 -11.16 -3.56 -1.04
CA ASP A 37 -10.23 -4.12 -2.02
C ASP A 37 -8.80 -4.19 -1.47
N LEU A 38 -8.33 -3.15 -0.77
CA LEU A 38 -7.03 -3.16 -0.08
C LEU A 38 -6.95 -4.29 0.94
N TYR A 39 -7.99 -4.50 1.72
CA TYR A 39 -8.05 -5.56 2.72
C TYR A 39 -7.95 -6.96 2.08
N LYS A 40 -8.59 -7.18 0.93
CA LYS A 40 -8.43 -8.44 0.16
C LYS A 40 -6.97 -8.63 -0.29
N LYS A 41 -6.32 -7.58 -0.81
CA LYS A 41 -4.92 -7.66 -1.26
C LYS A 41 -3.93 -7.89 -0.12
N ILE A 42 -4.16 -7.29 1.04
CA ILE A 42 -3.40 -7.57 2.26
C ILE A 42 -3.52 -9.05 2.62
N LYS A 43 -4.75 -9.59 2.67
CA LYS A 43 -4.98 -11.01 2.97
C LYS A 43 -4.31 -11.94 1.97
N ASP A 44 -4.38 -11.64 0.68
CA ASP A 44 -3.76 -12.46 -0.35
C ASP A 44 -2.23 -12.45 -0.26
N LEU A 45 -1.63 -11.29 -0.02
CA LEU A 45 -0.18 -11.17 0.13
C LEU A 45 0.32 -11.84 1.42
N ASN A 46 -0.43 -11.73 2.52
CA ASN A 46 -0.10 -12.35 3.80
C ASN A 46 -0.12 -13.89 3.77
N LYS A 47 -0.72 -14.52 2.74
CA LYS A 47 -0.57 -15.98 2.52
C LYS A 47 0.87 -16.38 2.17
N PHE A 48 1.69 -15.43 1.70
CA PHE A 48 3.05 -15.68 1.22
C PHE A 48 4.12 -15.03 2.11
N ILE A 49 3.75 -14.07 2.95
CA ILE A 49 4.67 -13.27 3.76
C ILE A 49 4.12 -13.10 5.18
N SER A 50 4.98 -13.20 6.19
CA SER A 50 4.58 -13.08 7.59
C SER A 50 4.56 -11.61 8.02
N GLY A 51 3.58 -10.86 7.52
CA GLY A 51 3.40 -9.44 7.78
C GLY A 51 3.93 -8.55 6.65
N ILE A 52 3.22 -7.44 6.41
CA ILE A 52 3.57 -6.48 5.35
C ILE A 52 4.14 -5.24 6.00
N LYS A 53 5.42 -4.97 5.74
CA LYS A 53 6.09 -3.73 6.14
C LYS A 53 6.49 -2.92 4.92
N ILE A 54 5.96 -1.71 4.85
CA ILE A 54 6.37 -0.69 3.90
C ILE A 54 7.24 0.32 4.64
N ILE A 55 8.39 0.65 4.08
CA ILE A 55 9.24 1.75 4.53
C ILE A 55 9.32 2.77 3.40
N ALA A 56 9.06 4.03 3.72
CA ALA A 56 9.10 5.11 2.75
C ALA A 56 10.17 6.13 3.13
N SER A 57 10.96 6.54 2.13
CA SER A 57 11.79 7.74 2.17
C SER A 57 11.30 8.71 1.08
N LYS A 58 12.05 9.78 0.81
CA LYS A 58 11.65 10.89 -0.07
C LYS A 58 11.08 10.43 -1.42
N ASP A 59 11.71 9.44 -2.02
CA ASP A 59 11.43 8.92 -3.36
C ASP A 59 11.59 7.41 -3.47
N THR A 60 11.86 6.72 -2.36
CA THR A 60 12.09 5.27 -2.33
C THR A 60 11.09 4.59 -1.43
N LEU A 61 10.55 3.47 -1.92
CA LEU A 61 9.67 2.58 -1.18
C LEU A 61 10.34 1.22 -1.06
N PHE A 62 10.35 0.67 0.16
CA PHE A 62 10.80 -0.68 0.42
C PHE A 62 9.63 -1.53 0.88
N LEU A 63 9.51 -2.73 0.30
CA LEU A 63 8.55 -3.77 0.69
C LEU A 63 9.32 -5.07 0.93
N GLU A 64 9.16 -5.69 2.11
CA GLU A 64 9.98 -6.85 2.53
C GLU A 64 11.49 -6.61 2.38
N ASN A 65 11.97 -5.41 2.72
CA ASN A 65 13.38 -4.98 2.53
C ASN A 65 13.88 -4.95 1.08
N LYS A 66 12.99 -5.11 0.08
CA LYS A 66 13.32 -4.94 -1.34
C LYS A 66 12.91 -3.55 -1.82
N LEU A 67 13.77 -2.92 -2.62
CA LEU A 67 13.47 -1.65 -3.26
C LEU A 67 12.42 -1.85 -4.35
N GLU A 68 11.40 -1.03 -4.32
CA GLU A 68 10.27 -1.03 -5.25
C GLU A 68 10.37 0.20 -6.18
N ASP A 69 11.10 0.10 -7.30
CA ASP A 69 11.53 1.26 -8.12
C ASP A 69 10.56 1.67 -9.26
N SER A 70 9.31 1.23 -9.21
CA SER A 70 8.32 1.67 -10.20
C SER A 70 7.98 3.15 -10.02
N LYS A 71 7.60 3.86 -11.10
CA LYS A 71 7.07 5.23 -11.01
C LYS A 71 5.92 5.33 -10.02
N LEU A 72 5.04 4.33 -10.00
CA LEU A 72 3.89 4.26 -9.08
C LEU A 72 4.34 4.22 -7.62
N ASN A 73 5.39 3.47 -7.33
CA ASN A 73 5.94 3.30 -5.98
C ASN A 73 6.71 4.54 -5.51
N ARG A 74 7.40 5.24 -6.42
CA ARG A 74 8.02 6.55 -6.13
C ARG A 74 6.99 7.61 -5.77
N ASP A 75 5.85 7.66 -6.46
CA ASP A 75 4.75 8.57 -6.10
C ASP A 75 4.21 8.26 -4.70
N LEU A 76 4.05 6.97 -4.37
CA LEU A 76 3.59 6.52 -3.07
C LEU A 76 4.61 6.85 -1.97
N ALA A 77 5.91 6.68 -2.24
CA ALA A 77 6.98 7.09 -1.33
C ALA A 77 6.92 8.59 -1.02
N GLY A 78 6.86 9.43 -2.07
CA GLY A 78 6.75 10.88 -1.91
C GLY A 78 5.49 11.29 -1.16
N PHE A 79 4.36 10.63 -1.43
CA PHE A 79 3.11 10.84 -0.71
C PHE A 79 3.22 10.59 0.80
N LEU A 80 3.86 9.47 1.19
CA LEU A 80 4.06 9.08 2.58
C LEU A 80 5.08 9.99 3.27
N HIS A 81 6.18 10.28 2.60
CA HIS A 81 7.23 11.17 3.08
C HIS A 81 6.70 12.58 3.36
N PHE A 82 5.89 13.14 2.45
CA PHE A 82 5.28 14.46 2.64
C PHE A 82 4.41 14.52 3.91
N ARG A 83 3.78 13.41 4.27
CA ARG A 83 2.97 13.26 5.50
C ARG A 83 3.79 12.87 6.73
N LYS A 84 5.11 12.82 6.62
CA LYS A 84 6.05 12.35 7.66
C LYS A 84 5.79 10.91 8.12
N ILE A 85 5.18 10.09 7.27
CA ILE A 85 4.99 8.66 7.50
C ILE A 85 6.26 7.93 7.06
N LYS A 86 6.99 7.35 8.02
CA LYS A 86 8.24 6.62 7.78
C LYS A 86 8.00 5.15 7.41
N SER A 87 6.98 4.54 7.99
CA SER A 87 6.62 3.15 7.73
C SER A 87 5.15 2.87 7.98
N ILE A 88 4.64 1.85 7.31
CA ILE A 88 3.31 1.28 7.52
C ILE A 88 3.50 -0.22 7.71
N GLU A 89 2.88 -0.78 8.75
CA GLU A 89 2.96 -2.20 9.08
C GLU A 89 1.55 -2.77 9.19
N PHE A 90 1.32 -3.88 8.49
CA PHE A 90 0.09 -4.65 8.56
C PHE A 90 0.40 -5.99 9.22
N TYR A 91 -0.22 -6.21 10.37
CA TYR A 91 -0.10 -7.44 11.13
C TYR A 91 -1.24 -8.40 10.75
N ASN A 92 -0.97 -9.69 10.77
CA ASN A 92 -2.03 -10.69 10.77
C ASN A 92 -2.58 -10.79 12.20
N GLU A 93 -3.88 -10.60 12.36
CA GLU A 93 -4.63 -11.11 13.52
C GLU A 93 -5.03 -12.57 13.29
#